data_AF-A0A9E2NQF9-F1
#
_entry.id   AF-A0A9E2NQF9-F1
#
_cell.length_a   1.000
_cell.length_b   1.000
_cell.length_c   1.000
_cell.angle_alpha   90.00
_cell.angle_beta   90.00
_cell.angle_gamma   90.00
#
_symmetry.space_group_name_H-M   'P 1'
#
loop_
_entity.id
_entity.type
_entity.pdbx_description
1 polymer ?
#
loop_
_entity_poly.entity_id
_entity_poly.type
_entity_poly.pdbx_seq_one_letter_code
_entity_poly.pdbx_strand_id
1 'polypeptide(L)'
;MTREQRYKTKQALWSYSALQRLEDEESRNWCDAIRQTVDYYAEFDPLRAGILQRRYFEHATQEKTMELLCVGRTTFQKAQLDLLSTLAVFAARKGLL
;
A
#
# COMPACT_ATOMS: atom_id res chain seq x y z
N MET A 1 -13.78 5.19 -0.67
CA MET A 1 -12.56 6.02 -0.44
C MET A 1 -12.59 7.21 -1.37
N THR A 2 -12.34 8.42 -0.87
CA THR A 2 -12.32 9.64 -1.69
C THR A 2 -11.04 9.70 -2.55
N ARG A 3 -11.02 10.59 -3.57
CA ARG A 3 -9.82 10.80 -4.41
C ARG A 3 -8.63 11.28 -3.58
N GLU A 4 -8.87 12.13 -2.57
CA GLU A 4 -7.85 12.64 -1.67
C GLU A 4 -7.26 11.54 -0.79
N GLN A 5 -8.11 10.74 -0.14
CA GLN A 5 -7.68 9.60 0.68
C GLN A 5 -6.85 8.62 -0.14
N ARG A 6 -7.26 8.34 -1.39
CA ARG A 6 -6.49 7.50 -2.32
C ARG A 6 -5.12 8.08 -2.61
N TYR A 7 -5.03 9.38 -2.83
CA TYR A 7 -3.75 10.06 -3.11
C TYR A 7 -2.82 9.99 -1.89
N LYS A 8 -3.30 10.40 -0.71
CA LYS A 8 -2.55 10.35 0.56
C LYS A 8 -2.03 8.94 0.85
N THR A 9 -2.91 7.94 0.76
CA THR A 9 -2.56 6.54 1.01
C THR A 9 -1.51 6.02 0.03
N LYS A 10 -1.65 6.38 -1.26
CA LYS A 10 -0.67 6.00 -2.28
C LYS A 10 0.68 6.69 -2.01
N GLN A 11 0.68 7.97 -1.65
CA GLN A 11 1.89 8.73 -1.33
C GLN A 11 2.61 8.13 -0.13
N ALA A 12 1.89 7.76 0.94
CA ALA A 12 2.47 7.11 2.11
C ALA A 12 3.21 5.80 1.75
N LEU A 13 2.63 4.97 0.88
CA LEU A 13 3.30 3.76 0.38
C LEU A 13 4.57 4.07 -0.42
N TRP A 14 4.54 5.07 -1.30
CA TRP A 14 5.73 5.47 -2.08
C TRP A 14 6.84 6.06 -1.20
N SER A 15 6.47 6.72 -0.12
CA SER A 15 7.40 7.34 0.82
C SER A 15 7.74 6.46 2.02
N TYR A 16 7.38 5.17 2.01
CA TYR A 16 7.49 4.31 3.19
C TYR A 16 8.90 4.29 3.81
N SER A 17 9.94 4.15 2.99
CA SER A 17 11.33 4.16 3.46
C SER A 17 11.78 5.51 4.02
N ALA A 18 11.18 6.61 3.57
CA ALA A 18 11.43 7.95 4.13
C ALA A 18 10.68 8.12 5.45
N LEU A 19 9.41 7.72 5.52
CA LEU A 19 8.59 7.78 6.73
C LEU A 19 9.22 7.01 7.90
N GLN A 20 9.87 5.88 7.61
CA GLN A 20 10.59 5.09 8.62
C GLN A 20 11.76 5.84 9.29
N ARG A 21 12.33 6.86 8.63
CA ARG A 21 13.43 7.66 9.16
C ARG A 21 12.96 8.90 9.92
N LEU A 22 11.67 9.25 9.80
CA LEU A 22 11.10 10.38 10.47
C LEU A 22 10.60 9.97 11.85
N GLU A 23 10.83 10.82 12.84
CA GLU A 23 10.48 10.56 14.25
C GLU A 23 9.15 11.21 14.67
N ASP A 24 8.39 11.78 13.74
CA ASP A 24 7.09 12.38 14.04
C ASP A 24 6.00 11.33 14.26
N GLU A 25 4.96 11.71 15.00
CA GLU A 25 3.85 10.81 15.33
C GLU A 25 3.05 10.37 14.10
N GLU A 26 2.86 11.28 13.14
CA GLU A 26 2.12 10.99 11.91
C GLU A 26 2.85 9.92 11.08
N SER A 27 4.15 10.06 10.87
CA SER A 27 5.01 9.09 10.18
C SER A 27 5.05 7.74 10.87
N ARG A 28 5.09 7.71 12.21
CA ARG A 28 4.98 6.46 12.97
C ARG A 28 3.63 5.79 12.74
N ASN A 29 2.54 6.55 12.77
CA ASN A 29 1.19 6.04 12.55
C ASN A 29 1.01 5.51 11.11
N TRP A 30 1.56 6.20 10.12
CA TRP A 30 1.61 5.71 8.73
C TRP A 30 2.43 4.42 8.61
N CYS A 31 3.60 4.36 9.24
CA CYS A 31 4.42 3.16 9.22
C CYS A 31 3.71 1.96 9.84
N ASP A 32 2.99 2.17 10.94
CA ASP A 32 2.23 1.12 11.59
C ASP A 32 1.02 0.66 10.74
N ALA A 33 0.30 1.60 10.11
CA ALA A 33 -0.79 1.24 9.19
C ALA A 33 -0.29 0.43 7.98
N ILE A 34 0.88 0.79 7.44
CA ILE A 34 1.51 0.06 6.33
C ILE A 34 1.94 -1.34 6.80
N ARG A 35 2.56 -1.48 7.98
CA ARG A 35 2.91 -2.81 8.55
C ARG A 35 1.68 -3.69 8.72
N GLN A 36 0.61 -3.18 9.33
CA GLN A 36 -0.65 -3.93 9.48
C GLN A 36 -1.23 -4.37 8.12
N THR A 37 -1.11 -3.53 7.09
CA THR A 37 -1.56 -3.88 5.73
C THR A 37 -0.70 -4.98 5.10
N VAL A 38 0.62 -4.90 5.29
CA VAL A 38 1.56 -5.93 4.83
C VAL A 38 1.28 -7.26 5.50
N ASP A 39 1.18 -7.27 6.83
CA ASP A 39 0.93 -8.49 7.61
C ASP A 39 -0.41 -9.13 7.22
N TYR A 40 -1.47 -8.31 7.10
CA TYR A 40 -2.78 -8.78 6.65
C TYR A 40 -2.70 -9.48 5.27
N TYR A 41 -2.06 -8.87 4.28
CA TYR A 41 -2.00 -9.48 2.95
C TYR A 41 -0.99 -10.62 2.85
N ALA A 42 0.06 -10.62 3.66
CA ALA A 42 0.99 -11.75 3.73
C ALA A 42 0.28 -13.03 4.19
N GLU A 43 -0.70 -12.92 5.10
CA GLU A 43 -1.48 -14.05 5.60
C GLU A 43 -2.61 -14.47 4.64
N PHE A 44 -3.38 -13.51 4.11
CA PHE A 44 -4.64 -13.82 3.42
C PHE A 44 -4.60 -13.74 1.89
N ASP A 45 -3.64 -13.01 1.29
CA ASP A 45 -3.67 -12.75 -0.16
C ASP A 45 -2.26 -12.52 -0.76
N PRO A 46 -1.63 -13.57 -1.32
CA PRO A 46 -0.30 -13.46 -1.91
C PRO A 46 -0.23 -12.53 -3.13
N LEU A 47 -1.35 -12.29 -3.84
CA LEU A 47 -1.37 -11.37 -4.98
C LEU A 47 -1.22 -9.92 -4.50
N ARG A 48 -2.00 -9.52 -3.50
CA ARG A 48 -1.93 -8.15 -2.95
C ARG A 48 -0.63 -7.91 -2.18
N ALA A 49 -0.11 -8.93 -1.48
CA ALA A 49 1.23 -8.90 -0.90
C ALA A 49 2.31 -8.72 -1.98
N GLY A 50 2.20 -9.46 -3.09
CA GLY A 50 3.08 -9.30 -4.25
C GLY A 50 3.03 -7.89 -4.83
N ILE A 51 1.84 -7.28 -4.93
CA ILE A 51 1.71 -5.89 -5.40
C ILE A 51 2.41 -4.92 -4.44
N LEU A 52 2.26 -5.06 -3.12
CA LEU A 52 2.98 -4.22 -2.14
C LEU A 52 4.48 -4.28 -2.35
N GLN A 53 5.00 -5.49 -2.36
CA GLN A 53 6.43 -5.76 -2.47
C GLN A 53 6.99 -5.21 -3.79
N ARG A 54 6.43 -5.63 -4.93
CA ARG A 54 6.95 -5.26 -6.25
C ARG A 54 6.72 -3.78 -6.57
N ARG A 55 5.50 -3.28 -6.36
CA ARG A 55 5.13 -1.94 -6.85
C ARG A 55 5.60 -0.83 -5.93
N TYR A 56 5.52 -1.02 -4.62
CA TYR A 56 5.72 0.07 -3.66
C TYR A 56 7.05 -0.02 -2.92
N PHE A 57 7.55 -1.22 -2.62
CA PHE A 57 8.83 -1.38 -1.92
C PHE A 57 10.02 -1.56 -2.87
N GLU A 58 9.85 -2.31 -3.95
CA GLU A 58 10.86 -2.48 -5.01
C GLU A 58 10.76 -1.40 -6.11
N HIS A 59 9.73 -0.55 -6.06
CA HIS A 59 9.46 0.51 -7.04
C HIS A 59 9.41 0.05 -8.51
N ALA A 60 8.99 -1.20 -8.77
CA ALA A 60 8.84 -1.70 -10.12
C ALA A 60 7.71 -0.98 -10.87
N THR A 61 7.80 -0.92 -12.21
CA THR A 61 6.73 -0.35 -13.04
C THR A 61 5.45 -1.17 -12.92
N GLN A 62 4.32 -0.60 -13.35
CA GLN A 62 3.05 -1.32 -13.34
C GLN A 62 3.13 -2.57 -14.21
N GLU A 63 3.68 -2.40 -15.41
CA GLU A 63 3.85 -3.41 -16.44
C GLU A 63 4.74 -4.53 -15.92
N LYS A 64 5.87 -4.18 -15.28
CA LYS A 64 6.77 -5.18 -14.72
C LYS A 64 6.14 -5.94 -13.56
N THR A 65 5.41 -5.24 -12.69
CA THR A 65 4.68 -5.89 -11.58
C THR A 65 3.62 -6.86 -12.10
N MET A 66 2.86 -6.46 -13.13
CA MET A 66 1.85 -7.30 -13.76
C MET A 66 2.46 -8.54 -14.42
N GLU A 67 3.59 -8.37 -15.11
CA GLU A 67 4.35 -9.47 -15.72
C GLU A 67 4.84 -10.45 -14.65
N LEU A 68 5.50 -9.96 -13.60
CA LEU A 68 6.06 -10.79 -12.53
C LEU A 68 5.00 -11.56 -11.72
N LEU A 69 3.79 -11.00 -11.60
CA LEU A 69 2.67 -11.63 -10.89
C LEU A 69 1.73 -12.39 -11.82
N CYS A 70 2.00 -12.42 -13.13
CA CYS A 70 1.17 -13.07 -14.14
C CYS A 70 -0.31 -12.62 -14.09
N VAL A 71 -0.56 -11.31 -13.95
CA VAL A 71 -1.92 -10.75 -13.84
C VAL A 71 -2.27 -9.75 -14.93
N GLY A 72 -3.54 -9.78 -15.36
CA GLY A 72 -4.11 -8.81 -16.29
C GLY A 72 -4.33 -7.42 -15.67
N ARG A 73 -4.48 -6.41 -16.54
CA ARG A 73 -4.62 -4.99 -16.13
C ARG A 73 -5.81 -4.75 -15.21
N THR A 74 -6.96 -5.34 -15.52
CA THR A 74 -8.21 -5.18 -14.75
C THR A 74 -8.06 -5.77 -13.35
N THR A 75 -7.49 -6.97 -13.24
CA THR A 75 -7.18 -7.63 -11.97
C THR A 75 -6.20 -6.80 -11.14
N PHE A 76 -5.12 -6.31 -11.77
CA PHE A 76 -4.15 -5.45 -11.10
C PHE A 76 -4.80 -4.17 -10.56
N GLN A 77 -5.60 -3.47 -11.38
CA GLN A 77 -6.25 -2.21 -10.97
C GLN A 77 -7.21 -2.42 -9.80
N LYS A 78 -7.98 -3.51 -9.83
CA LYS A 78 -8.88 -3.87 -8.73
C LYS A 78 -8.10 -4.21 -7.45
N ALA A 79 -7.11 -5.09 -7.56
CA ALA A 79 -6.28 -5.47 -6.41
C ALA A 79 -5.56 -4.26 -5.79
N GLN A 80 -5.02 -3.35 -6.62
CA GLN A 80 -4.40 -2.11 -6.13
C GLN A 80 -5.41 -1.17 -5.46
N LEU A 81 -6.65 -1.09 -5.96
CA LEU A 81 -7.68 -0.26 -5.33
C LEU A 81 -8.12 -0.82 -3.97
N ASP A 82 -8.32 -2.14 -3.90
CA ASP A 82 -8.71 -2.83 -2.67
C ASP A 82 -7.60 -2.70 -1.61
N LEU A 83 -6.35 -2.86 -2.05
CA LEU A 83 -5.17 -2.63 -1.22
C LEU A 83 -5.14 -1.23 -0.60
N LEU A 84 -5.28 -0.19 -1.43
CA LEU A 84 -5.29 1.19 -0.94
C LEU A 84 -6.48 1.45 0.00
N SER A 85 -7.61 0.77 -0.22
CA SER A 85 -8.77 0.88 0.66
C SER A 85 -8.52 0.22 2.02
N THR A 86 -7.86 -0.93 2.06
CA THR A 86 -7.45 -1.58 3.33
C THR A 86 -6.47 -0.72 4.11
N LEU A 87 -5.43 -0.19 3.45
CA LEU A 87 -4.51 0.73 4.12
C LEU A 87 -5.23 1.98 4.63
N ALA A 88 -6.18 2.52 3.85
CA ALA A 88 -6.97 3.66 4.30
C ALA A 88 -7.80 3.35 5.55
N VAL A 89 -8.34 2.14 5.70
CA VAL A 89 -9.04 1.73 6.93
C VAL A 89 -8.09 1.72 8.13
N PHE A 90 -6.90 1.15 7.99
CA PHE A 90 -5.91 1.15 9.07
C PHE A 90 -5.39 2.56 9.40
N ALA A 91 -5.21 3.39 8.39
CA ALA A 91 -4.79 4.77 8.55
C ALA A 91 -5.88 5.63 9.22
N ALA A 92 -7.16 5.47 8.84
CA ALA A 92 -8.28 6.18 9.45
C ALA A 92 -8.44 5.83 10.95
N ARG A 93 -8.22 4.57 11.34
CA ARG A 93 -8.20 4.16 12.76
C ARG A 93 -7.14 4.87 13.59
N LYS A 94 -6.13 5.46 12.93
CA LYS A 94 -5.04 6.23 13.54
C LYS A 94 -5.19 7.74 13.38
N GLY A 95 -6.34 8.22 12.87
CA GLY A 95 -6.61 9.65 12.69
C GLY A 95 -5.87 10.31 11.52
N LEU A 96 -5.39 9.53 10.55
CA LEU A 96 -4.60 10.03 9.42
C LEU A 96 -5.43 10.46 8.19
N LEU A 97 -6.73 10.09 8.14
CA LEU A 97 -7.61 10.21 6.97
C LEU A 97 -9.03 10.63 7.31
#